data_AF-A0A1R2CEI9-F1
#
_entry.id   AF-A0A1R2CEI9-F1
#
_cell.length_a   1.000
_cell.length_b   1.000
_cell.length_c   1.000
_cell.angle_alpha   90.00
_cell.angle_beta   90.00
_cell.angle_gamma   90.00
#
_symmetry.space_group_name_H-M   'P 1'
#
loop_
_entity.id
_entity.type
_entity.pdbx_description
1 polymer ?
#
loop_
_entity_poly.entity_id
_entity_poly.type
_entity_poly.pdbx_seq_one_letter_code
_entity_poly.pdbx_strand_id
1 'polypeptide(L)'
;MGVCFSKGSGLCAEAKSLAVDIFKEMDKDGNNTIDFNEAVIFWERNYAKISSRAMFEAVDKDKNDKIDLKEWIAFWTRVKKSGHSDEEILEELKSLKNRGSWVGFNNVDAVNKKKID
;
A
#
# COMPACT_ATOMS: atom_id res chain seq x y z
N MET A 1 -16.37 -18.30 -12.92
CA MET A 1 -16.26 -17.03 -12.16
C MET A 1 -15.21 -16.19 -12.87
N GLY A 2 -15.56 -14.95 -13.22
CA GLY A 2 -14.92 -14.17 -14.28
C GLY A 2 -13.48 -13.78 -14.00
N VAL A 3 -12.60 -14.21 -14.91
CA VAL A 3 -11.20 -13.78 -14.97
C VAL A 3 -11.20 -12.37 -15.55
N CYS A 4 -10.84 -11.36 -14.75
CA CYS A 4 -10.74 -9.99 -15.23
C CYS A 4 -9.45 -9.82 -16.07
N PHE A 5 -9.52 -10.22 -17.35
CA PHE A 5 -8.49 -9.93 -18.35
C PHE A 5 -8.63 -8.46 -18.78
N SER A 6 -8.06 -7.54 -18.00
CA SER A 6 -7.90 -6.16 -18.43
C SER A 6 -6.41 -5.81 -18.44
N LYS A 7 -5.80 -5.93 -19.63
CA LYS A 7 -4.58 -5.20 -19.98
C LYS A 7 -4.90 -3.71 -19.94
N GLY A 8 -4.86 -3.13 -18.74
CA GLY A 8 -5.03 -1.72 -18.48
C GLY A 8 -3.89 -1.27 -17.58
N SER A 9 -3.22 -0.20 -17.97
CA SER A 9 -1.97 0.36 -17.44
C SER A 9 -2.04 0.90 -16.00
N GLY A 10 -3.00 0.45 -15.18
CA GLY A 10 -3.27 0.93 -13.82
C GLY A 10 -3.81 -0.14 -12.89
N LEU A 11 -3.82 0.14 -11.59
CA LEU A 11 -4.39 -0.75 -10.56
C LEU A 11 -5.85 -1.11 -10.88
N CYS A 12 -6.24 -2.38 -10.72
CA CYS A 12 -7.65 -2.78 -10.86
C CYS A 12 -8.55 -1.94 -9.94
N ALA A 13 -9.76 -1.61 -10.40
CA ALA A 13 -10.71 -0.79 -9.65
C ALA A 13 -11.03 -1.39 -8.26
N GLU A 14 -11.08 -2.71 -8.15
CA GLU A 14 -11.34 -3.40 -6.89
C GLU A 14 -10.22 -3.20 -5.87
N ALA A 15 -8.96 -3.42 -6.28
CA ALA A 15 -7.78 -3.16 -5.45
C ALA A 15 -7.70 -1.69 -5.03
N LYS A 16 -8.02 -0.76 -5.94
CA LYS A 16 -8.05 0.67 -5.63
C LYS A 16 -9.11 0.99 -4.57
N SER A 17 -10.31 0.45 -4.73
CA SER A 17 -11.41 0.66 -3.78
C SER A 17 -11.04 0.12 -2.40
N LEU A 18 -10.47 -1.08 -2.33
CA LEU A 18 -10.05 -1.69 -1.07
C LEU A 18 -8.91 -0.91 -0.40
N ALA A 19 -7.94 -0.41 -1.17
CA ALA A 19 -6.87 0.45 -0.66
C ALA A 19 -7.41 1.75 -0.06
N VAL A 20 -8.41 2.39 -0.70
CA VAL A 20 -9.08 3.59 -0.17
C VAL A 20 -9.86 3.26 1.11
N ASP A 21 -10.52 2.10 1.17
CA ASP A 21 -11.28 1.66 2.33
C ASP A 21 -10.38 1.46 3.55
N ILE A 22 -9.23 0.80 3.36
CA ILE A 22 -8.20 0.64 4.40
C ILE A 22 -7.67 2.00 4.83
N PHE A 23 -7.38 2.89 3.87
CA PHE A 23 -6.88 4.23 4.16
C PHE A 23 -7.84 5.00 5.08
N LYS A 24 -9.13 4.97 4.79
CA LYS A 24 -10.18 5.58 5.61
C LYS A 24 -10.32 4.94 6.98
N GLU A 25 -10.01 3.65 7.12
CA GLU A 25 -10.05 2.97 8.42
C GLU A 25 -8.85 3.34 9.30
N MET A 26 -7.68 3.61 8.68
CA MET A 26 -6.48 4.11 9.35
C MET A 26 -6.63 5.58 9.76
N ASP A 27 -7.14 6.44 8.85
CA ASP A 27 -7.37 7.87 9.06
C ASP A 27 -8.52 8.07 10.05
N LYS A 28 -8.19 8.22 11.33
CA LYS A 28 -9.16 8.37 12.42
C LYS A 28 -9.60 9.81 12.59
N ASP A 29 -8.71 10.75 12.29
CA ASP A 29 -8.99 12.19 12.35
C ASP A 29 -9.80 12.68 11.13
N GLY A 30 -9.79 11.92 10.03
CA GLY A 30 -10.49 12.26 8.79
C GLY A 30 -9.79 13.37 8.00
N ASN A 31 -8.49 13.57 8.25
CA ASN A 31 -7.70 14.64 7.64
C ASN A 31 -7.17 14.25 6.24
N ASN A 32 -7.50 13.06 5.76
CA ASN A 32 -7.06 12.46 4.49
C ASN A 32 -5.54 12.23 4.40
N THR A 33 -4.87 12.13 5.55
CA THR A 33 -3.45 11.79 5.68
C THR A 33 -3.28 10.78 6.81
N ILE A 34 -2.49 9.73 6.61
CA ILE A 34 -2.18 8.80 7.70
C ILE A 34 -0.91 9.29 8.39
N ASP A 35 -1.03 9.65 9.66
CA ASP A 35 0.12 9.95 10.51
C ASP A 35 0.72 8.67 11.12
N PHE A 36 1.99 8.71 11.51
CA PHE A 36 2.67 7.55 12.11
C PHE A 36 1.92 6.99 13.32
N ASN A 37 1.32 7.86 14.14
CA ASN A 37 0.57 7.43 15.32
C ASN A 37 -0.73 6.72 14.95
N GLU A 38 -1.43 7.18 13.91
CA GLU A 38 -2.65 6.54 13.41
C GLU A 38 -2.35 5.14 12.84
N ALA A 39 -1.25 5.01 12.10
CA ALA A 39 -0.79 3.70 11.64
C ALA A 39 -0.48 2.75 12.82
N VAL A 40 0.17 3.24 13.88
CA VAL A 40 0.44 2.42 15.07
C VAL A 40 -0.84 2.00 15.77
N ILE A 41 -1.82 2.91 15.89
CA ILE A 41 -3.14 2.61 16.45
C ILE A 41 -3.88 1.61 15.56
N PHE A 42 -3.79 1.72 14.24
CA PHE A 42 -4.43 0.78 13.34
C PHE A 42 -3.95 -0.66 13.56
N TRP A 43 -2.66 -0.90 13.80
CA TRP A 43 -2.17 -2.25 14.06
C TRP A 43 -2.34 -2.71 15.51
N GLU A 44 -2.29 -1.80 16.48
CA GLU A 44 -2.60 -2.02 17.91
C GLU A 44 -1.92 -3.27 18.56
N ARG A 45 -0.85 -3.79 17.93
CA ARG A 45 -0.16 -5.05 18.28
C ARG A 45 1.33 -4.81 18.54
N ASN A 46 2.00 -5.83 19.11
CA ASN A 46 3.44 -5.81 19.44
C ASN A 46 4.36 -5.39 18.26
N TYR A 47 3.91 -5.54 17.01
CA TYR A 47 4.67 -5.18 15.81
C TYR A 47 4.17 -3.92 15.09
N ALA A 48 3.18 -3.21 15.65
CA ALA A 48 2.58 -2.03 15.04
C ALA A 48 3.61 -0.95 14.67
N LYS A 49 4.58 -0.69 15.55
CA LYS A 49 5.66 0.27 15.27
C LYS A 49 6.54 -0.14 14.10
N ILE A 50 6.82 -1.42 13.97
CA ILE A 50 7.68 -1.96 12.90
C ILE A 50 6.92 -1.94 11.57
N SER A 51 5.67 -2.39 11.57
CA SER A 51 4.79 -2.36 10.39
C SER A 51 4.54 -0.93 9.93
N SER A 52 4.26 0.00 10.86
CA SER A 52 4.09 1.42 10.56
C SER A 52 5.36 1.97 9.93
N ARG A 53 6.51 1.82 10.60
CA ARG A 53 7.78 2.32 10.06
C ARG A 53 8.08 1.77 8.65
N ALA A 54 7.92 0.47 8.45
CA ALA A 54 8.14 -0.15 7.14
C ALA A 54 7.14 0.33 6.07
N MET A 55 5.90 0.65 6.45
CA MET A 55 4.91 1.26 5.57
C MET A 55 5.33 2.66 5.15
N PHE A 56 5.75 3.51 6.10
CA PHE A 56 6.25 4.85 5.81
C PHE A 56 7.47 4.79 4.90
N GLU A 57 8.49 3.98 5.22
CA GLU A 57 9.69 3.85 4.37
C GLU A 57 9.39 3.40 2.93
N ALA A 58 8.30 2.67 2.72
CA ALA A 58 7.91 2.16 1.40
C ALA A 58 7.00 3.13 0.62
N VAL A 59 6.08 3.80 1.32
CA VAL A 59 5.01 4.62 0.72
C VAL A 59 5.37 6.10 0.71
N ASP A 60 5.83 6.65 1.84
CA ASP A 60 6.17 8.06 2.04
C ASP A 60 7.41 8.40 1.20
N LYS A 61 7.17 9.02 0.05
CA LYS A 61 8.25 9.34 -0.91
C LYS A 61 8.86 10.70 -0.65
N ASP A 62 8.06 11.65 -0.17
CA ASP A 62 8.55 12.98 0.16
C ASP A 62 9.14 13.10 1.57
N LYS A 63 9.03 12.04 2.38
CA LYS A 63 9.57 11.91 3.74
C LYS A 63 9.03 12.99 4.67
N ASN A 64 7.73 13.24 4.58
CA ASN A 64 7.03 14.21 5.43
C ASN A 64 6.44 13.56 6.69
N ASP A 65 6.71 12.27 6.93
CA ASP A 65 6.16 11.49 8.05
C ASP A 65 4.62 11.43 8.05
N LYS A 66 4.01 11.63 6.88
CA LYS A 66 2.59 11.50 6.58
C LYS A 66 2.42 10.69 5.30
N ILE A 67 1.28 10.02 5.14
CA ILE A 67 0.96 9.35 3.88
C ILE A 67 -0.34 9.91 3.35
N ASP A 68 -0.27 10.58 2.21
CA ASP A 68 -1.45 11.04 1.49
C ASP A 68 -2.13 9.89 0.75
N LEU A 69 -3.44 10.01 0.53
CA LEU A 69 -4.19 9.05 -0.31
C LEU A 69 -3.56 8.89 -1.71
N LYS A 70 -2.98 9.98 -2.25
CA LYS A 70 -2.30 9.95 -3.55
C LYS A 70 -1.06 9.06 -3.51
N GLU A 71 -0.22 9.19 -2.48
CA GLU A 71 0.98 8.38 -2.32
C GLU A 71 0.64 6.92 -2.07
N TRP A 72 -0.39 6.66 -1.25
CA TRP A 72 -0.91 5.34 -0.98
C TRP A 72 -1.31 4.60 -2.27
N ILE A 73 -2.13 5.23 -3.12
CA ILE A 73 -2.52 4.63 -4.42
C ILE A 73 -1.34 4.54 -5.39
N ALA A 74 -0.42 5.51 -5.36
CA ALA A 74 0.78 5.48 -6.18
C ALA A 74 1.69 4.29 -5.81
N PHE A 75 1.81 3.96 -4.53
CA PHE A 75 2.56 2.80 -4.06
C PHE A 75 2.03 1.50 -4.64
N TRP A 76 0.73 1.21 -4.49
CA TRP A 76 0.13 0.01 -5.07
C TRP A 76 0.27 -0.06 -6.59
N THR A 77 0.21 1.11 -7.25
CA THR A 77 0.47 1.21 -8.70
C THR A 77 1.92 0.86 -9.04
N ARG A 78 2.89 1.23 -8.18
CA ARG A 78 4.30 0.81 -8.33
C ARG A 78 4.49 -0.68 -8.06
N VAL A 79 3.83 -1.25 -7.05
CA VAL A 79 3.81 -2.69 -6.79
C VAL A 79 3.35 -3.46 -8.02
N LYS A 80 2.25 -3.01 -8.66
CA LYS A 80 1.80 -3.58 -9.93
C LYS A 80 2.84 -3.45 -11.05
N LYS A 81 3.45 -2.26 -11.20
CA LYS A 81 4.51 -2.02 -12.19
C LYS A 81 5.78 -2.85 -11.95
N SER A 82 6.03 -3.25 -10.71
CA SER A 82 7.15 -4.12 -10.33
C SER A 82 6.99 -5.56 -10.80
N GLY A 83 5.81 -5.93 -11.33
CA GLY A 83 5.52 -7.27 -11.85
C GLY A 83 4.54 -8.08 -11.01
N HIS A 84 3.99 -7.51 -9.93
CA HIS A 84 2.93 -8.16 -9.15
C HIS A 84 1.58 -8.10 -9.86
N SER A 85 0.83 -9.20 -9.75
CA SER A 85 -0.51 -9.32 -10.34
C SER A 85 -1.54 -8.56 -9.49
N ASP A 86 -2.67 -8.16 -10.11
CA ASP A 86 -3.77 -7.54 -9.37
C ASP A 86 -4.31 -8.45 -8.26
N GLU A 87 -4.34 -9.76 -8.50
CA GLU A 87 -4.78 -10.77 -7.54
C GLU A 87 -3.89 -10.78 -6.29
N GLU A 88 -2.57 -10.81 -6.46
CA GLU A 88 -1.62 -10.72 -5.34
C GLU A 88 -1.84 -9.43 -4.55
N ILE A 89 -1.90 -8.28 -5.23
CA ILE A 89 -2.12 -6.99 -4.58
C ILE A 89 -3.45 -6.99 -3.80
N LEU A 90 -4.49 -7.59 -4.36
CA LEU A 90 -5.81 -7.66 -3.74
C LEU A 90 -5.80 -8.54 -2.49
N GLU A 91 -5.15 -9.70 -2.53
CA GLU A 91 -4.99 -10.58 -1.36
C GLU A 91 -4.21 -9.89 -0.24
N GLU A 92 -3.14 -9.18 -0.59
CA GLU A 92 -2.33 -8.42 0.35
C GLU A 92 -3.13 -7.29 1.00
N LEU A 93 -3.91 -6.55 0.22
CA LEU A 93 -4.84 -5.54 0.72
C LEU A 93 -5.91 -6.16 1.66
N LYS A 94 -6.44 -7.34 1.33
CA LYS A 94 -7.39 -8.05 2.21
C LYS A 94 -6.75 -8.44 3.54
N SER A 95 -5.52 -8.95 3.51
CA SER A 95 -4.74 -9.28 4.70
C SER A 95 -4.51 -8.04 5.56
N LEU A 96 -4.10 -6.94 4.92
CA LEU A 96 -3.89 -5.65 5.57
C LEU A 96 -5.17 -5.11 6.24
N LYS A 97 -6.30 -5.19 5.53
CA LYS A 97 -7.63 -4.83 6.08
C LYS A 97 -7.99 -5.65 7.32
N ASN A 98 -7.54 -6.90 7.42
CA ASN A 98 -7.72 -7.72 8.61
C ASN A 98 -6.72 -7.40 9.74
N ARG A 99 -6.05 -6.25 9.70
CA ARG A 99 -4.95 -5.87 10.60
C ARG A 99 -3.78 -6.88 10.56
N GLY A 100 -3.58 -7.51 9.40
CA GLY A 100 -2.39 -8.31 9.10
C GLY A 100 -1.14 -7.44 9.06
N SER A 101 0.04 -8.04 9.25
CA SER A 101 1.30 -7.29 9.25
C SER A 101 1.56 -6.63 7.89
N TRP A 102 2.18 -5.44 7.89
CA TRP A 102 2.66 -4.82 6.65
C TRP A 102 3.62 -5.75 5.92
N VAL A 103 3.36 -6.00 4.64
CA VAL A 103 4.25 -6.74 3.76
C VAL A 103 5.11 -5.72 3.03
N GLY A 104 6.35 -5.59 3.49
CA GLY A 104 7.35 -4.76 2.83
C GLY A 104 7.67 -5.36 1.46
N PHE A 105 7.15 -4.77 0.40
CA PHE A 105 7.64 -5.03 -0.96
C PHE A 105 9.02 -4.39 -1.10
N ASN A 106 10.04 -4.92 -0.42
CA ASN A 106 11.41 -4.38 -0.37
C ASN A 106 12.10 -4.28 -1.75
N ASN A 107 11.43 -4.70 -2.83
CA ASN A 107 11.97 -4.75 -4.19
C ASN A 107 11.23 -3.84 -5.18
N VAL A 108 10.17 -3.09 -4.80
CA VAL A 108 9.45 -2.23 -5.76
C VAL A 108 10.35 -1.16 -6.40
N ASP A 109 11.37 -0.69 -5.68
CA ASP A 109 12.30 0.32 -6.17
C ASP A 109 13.49 -0.29 -6.94
N ALA A 110 13.79 -1.58 -6.73
CA ALA A 110 14.94 -2.24 -7.37
C ALA A 110 14.65 -2.67 -8.81
N VAL A 111 13.38 -2.79 -9.22
CA VAL A 111 13.00 -3.10 -10.61
C VAL A 111 13.40 -1.99 -11.59
N ASN A 112 13.56 -0.73 -11.15
CA ASN A 112 13.99 0.36 -12.03
C ASN A 112 15.53 0.46 -12.22
N LYS A 113 16.33 -0.44 -11.63
CA LYS A 113 17.80 -0.47 -11.84
C LYS A 113 18.28 -1.42 -12.93
N LYS A 114 17.39 -2.12 -13.65
CA LYS A 114 17.78 -3.11 -14.66
C LYS A 114 17.22 -2.80 -16.05
N LYS A 115 17.60 -1.65 -16.61
CA LYS A 115 17.58 -1.42 -18.08
C LYS A 115 18.45 -0.24 -18.53
N ILE A 116 19.72 -0.25 -18.15
CA ILE A 116 20.81 0.45 -18.88
C ILE A 116 22.00 -0.51 -18.87
N ASP A 117 21.98 -1.45 -19.81
CA ASP A 117 23.09 -1.84 -20.69
C ASP A 117 22.48 -2.66 -21.84
#